data_AF-X1IP12-F1
#
_entry.id   AF-X1IP12-F1
#
_cell.length_a   1.000
_cell.length_b   1.000
_cell.length_c   1.000
_cell.angle_alpha   90.00
_cell.angle_beta   90.00
_cell.angle_gamma   90.00
#
_symmetry.space_group_name_H-M   'P 1'
#
loop_
_entity.id
_entity.type
_entity.pdbx_description
1 polymer ?
#
loop_
_entity_poly.entity_id
_entity_poly.type
_entity_poly.pdbx_seq_one_letter_code
_entity_poly.pdbx_strand_id
1 'polypeptide(L)' 'QGNFSGDPNNPVGIHLHFSIVKDDGQGDFLNELEIRNTIDPSPYLGLPVNAGSIQGEIPLCPNDVITS' A
#
# COMPACT_ATOMS: atom_id res chain seq x y z
N GLN A 1 -0.97 9.99 -2.77
CA GLN A 1 -0.34 10.32 -1.47
C GLN A 1 -1.40 10.93 -0.55
N GLY A 2 -1.41 10.60 0.74
CA GLY A 2 -2.40 11.08 1.71
C GLY A 2 -2.20 12.53 2.15
N ASN A 3 -3.23 13.13 2.75
CA ASN A 3 -3.19 14.50 3.27
C ASN A 3 -2.93 14.49 4.78
N PHE A 4 -1.99 15.30 5.26
CA PHE A 4 -1.76 15.49 6.70
C PHE A 4 -2.75 16.53 7.23
N SER A 5 -3.62 16.18 8.19
CA SER A 5 -4.57 17.15 8.72
C SER A 5 -3.99 18.05 9.80
N GLY A 6 -3.11 17.57 10.68
CA GLY A 6 -2.55 18.40 11.77
C GLY A 6 -3.57 19.02 12.74
N ASP A 7 -4.88 18.91 12.47
CA ASP A 7 -6.00 19.42 13.24
C ASP A 7 -6.72 18.25 13.90
N PRO A 8 -6.71 18.16 15.24
CA PRO A 8 -7.41 17.12 15.99
C PRO A 8 -8.93 17.09 15.75
N ASN A 9 -9.53 18.20 15.31
CA ASN A 9 -10.97 18.30 15.03
C ASN A 9 -11.34 17.89 13.60
N ASN A 10 -10.35 17.66 12.73
CA ASN A 10 -10.52 17.15 11.38
C ASN A 10 -9.70 15.87 11.22
N PRO A 11 -10.12 14.73 11.78
CA PRO A 11 -9.32 13.52 11.75
C PRO A 11 -9.10 13.08 10.29
N VAL A 12 -7.86 13.19 9.80
CA VAL A 12 -7.44 12.36 8.68
C VAL A 12 -7.15 10.98 9.23
N GLY A 13 -7.68 9.96 8.56
CA GLY A 13 -7.30 8.58 8.87
C GLY A 13 -5.79 8.42 8.78
N ILE A 14 -5.23 7.57 9.65
CA ILE A 14 -3.83 7.15 9.56
C ILE A 14 -3.60 6.56 8.17
N HIS A 15 -2.68 7.15 7.41
CA HIS A 15 -2.36 6.73 6.05
C HIS A 15 -0.93 6.18 6.00
N LEU A 16 -0.82 4.86 5.83
CA LEU A 16 0.45 4.22 5.53
C LEU A 16 0.76 4.39 4.04
N HIS A 17 1.75 5.21 3.71
CA HIS A 17 2.32 5.24 2.37
C HIS A 17 3.47 4.22 2.32
N PHE A 18 3.43 3.32 1.35
CA PHE A 18 4.58 2.48 1.03
C PHE A 18 4.59 2.20 -0.49
N SER A 19 5.79 2.05 -1.05
CA SER A 19 6.03 1.78 -2.46
C SER A 19 6.99 0.60 -2.58
N ILE A 20 6.82 -0.24 -3.61
CA ILE A 20 7.80 -1.25 -3.98
C ILE A 20 8.45 -0.81 -5.28
N VAL A 21 9.75 -0.52 -5.23
CA VAL A 21 10.51 0.05 -6.34
C VAL A 21 11.48 -0.98 -6.87
N LYS A 22 11.56 -1.10 -8.20
CA LYS A 22 12.50 -1.99 -8.88
C LYS A 22 13.95 -1.58 -8.59
N ASP A 23 14.82 -2.58 -8.54
CA ASP A 23 16.26 -2.36 -8.56
C ASP A 23 16.75 -2.06 -9.99
N ASP A 24 17.97 -1.55 -10.09
CA ASP A 24 18.65 -1.25 -11.35
C ASP A 24 19.45 -2.43 -11.93
N GLY A 25 19.41 -3.60 -11.28
CA GLY A 25 20.20 -4.78 -11.62
C GLY A 25 21.61 -4.78 -11.03
N GLN A 26 22.05 -3.69 -10.39
CA GLN A 26 23.42 -3.47 -9.91
C GLN A 26 23.51 -3.23 -8.40
N GLY A 27 22.36 -3.25 -7.71
CA GLY A 27 22.27 -3.13 -6.25
C GLY A 27 21.69 -1.80 -5.76
N ASP A 28 21.35 -0.89 -6.67
CA ASP A 28 20.67 0.36 -6.36
C ASP A 28 19.18 0.29 -6.76
N PHE A 29 18.37 1.21 -6.22
CA PHE A 29 16.96 1.34 -6.58
C PHE A 29 16.76 2.35 -7.70
N LEU A 30 15.81 2.07 -8.59
CA LEU A 30 15.38 3.03 -9.60
C LEU A 30 14.62 4.22 -8.96
N ASN A 31 14.48 5.32 -9.70
CA ASN A 31 13.75 6.49 -9.23
C ASN A 31 12.26 6.19 -8.98
N GLU A 32 11.80 6.38 -7.74
CA GLU A 32 10.40 6.16 -7.32
C GLU A 32 9.40 7.10 -8.01
N LEU A 33 9.83 8.30 -8.40
CA LEU A 33 8.94 9.28 -9.05
C LEU A 33 8.48 8.81 -10.43
N GLU A 34 9.17 7.82 -11.01
CA GLU A 34 8.82 7.25 -12.30
C GLU A 34 7.88 6.06 -12.12
N ILE A 35 6.60 6.23 -12.46
CA ILE A 35 5.52 5.26 -12.16
C ILE A 35 5.81 3.83 -12.68
N ARG A 36 6.57 3.71 -13.77
CA ARG A 36 6.99 2.42 -14.36
C ARG A 36 7.99 1.64 -13.51
N ASN A 37 8.63 2.30 -12.54
CA ASN A 37 9.59 1.70 -11.62
C ASN A 37 8.90 1.14 -10.36
N THR A 38 7.63 1.49 -10.13
CA THR A 38 6.84 1.01 -9.00
C THR A 38 5.97 -0.16 -9.44
N ILE A 39 5.87 -1.19 -8.60
CA ILE A 39 5.03 -2.38 -8.86
C ILE A 39 3.81 -2.40 -7.95
N ASP A 40 2.77 -3.14 -8.35
CA ASP A 40 1.59 -3.37 -7.52
C ASP A 40 2.00 -4.09 -6.23
N PRO A 41 1.76 -3.49 -5.04
CA PRO A 41 2.13 -4.11 -3.79
C PRO A 41 1.20 -5.22 -3.32
N SER A 42 0.03 -5.38 -3.94
CA SER A 42 -1.01 -6.32 -3.50
C SER A 42 -0.51 -7.76 -3.32
N PRO A 43 0.30 -8.32 -4.24
CA PRO A 43 0.84 -9.68 -4.09
C PRO A 43 1.79 -9.86 -2.90
N TYR A 44 2.45 -8.79 -2.46
CA TYR A 44 3.44 -8.84 -1.36
C TYR A 44 2.79 -8.67 0.01
N LEU A 45 1.68 -7.94 0.07
CA LEU A 45 0.91 -7.76 1.30
C LEU A 45 -0.18 -8.81 1.50
N GLY A 46 -0.49 -9.60 0.47
CA GLY A 46 -1.63 -10.53 0.52
C GLY A 46 -2.97 -9.82 0.64
N LEU A 47 -3.04 -8.54 0.29
CA LEU A 47 -4.21 -7.68 0.38
C LEU A 47 -4.33 -6.86 -0.91
N PRO A 48 -5.52 -6.75 -1.52
CA PRO A 48 -5.72 -5.79 -2.58
C PRO A 48 -5.54 -4.39 -1.98
N VAL A 49 -4.58 -3.62 -2.50
CA VAL A 49 -4.27 -2.25 -2.04
C VAL A 49 -4.38 -1.21 -3.16
N ASN A 50 -4.72 -1.64 -4.38
CA ASN A 50 -5.00 -0.74 -5.49
C ASN A 50 -6.39 -0.10 -5.34
N ALA A 51 -6.41 1.22 -5.09
CA ALA A 51 -7.64 1.99 -4.86
C ALA A 51 -8.63 1.99 -6.05
N GLY A 52 -8.17 1.73 -7.28
CA GLY A 52 -9.06 1.57 -8.44
C GLY A 52 -9.78 0.22 -8.49
N SER A 53 -9.25 -0.78 -7.77
CA SER A 53 -9.80 -2.14 -7.71
C SER A 53 -10.62 -2.42 -6.45
N ILE A 54 -10.47 -1.62 -5.40
CA ILE A 54 -11.13 -1.81 -4.10
C ILE A 54 -12.32 -0.86 -4.00
N GLN A 55 -13.50 -1.38 -3.73
CA GLN A 55 -14.73 -0.59 -3.55
C GLN A 55 -14.84 0.05 -2.15
N GLY A 56 -13.72 0.52 -1.60
CA GLY A 56 -13.68 1.08 -0.24
C GLY A 56 -13.88 0.06 0.89
N GLU A 57 -13.79 -1.24 0.60
CA GLU A 57 -13.82 -2.27 1.63
C GLU A 57 -12.58 -2.19 2.51
N ILE A 58 -12.78 -2.26 3.83
CA ILE A 58 -11.69 -2.31 4.81
C ILE A 58 -11.13 -3.73 4.77
N PRO A 59 -9.85 -3.93 4.41
CA PRO A 59 -9.25 -5.25 4.41
C PRO A 59 -9.25 -5.81 5.85
N LEU A 60 -9.90 -6.95 6.03
CA LEU A 60 -9.90 -7.72 7.27
C LEU A 60 -8.89 -8.86 7.14
N CYS A 61 -8.25 -9.22 8.25
CA CYS A 61 -7.49 -10.46 8.29
C CYS A 61 -8.44 -11.63 8.02
N PRO A 62 -8.08 -12.60 7.16
CA PRO A 62 -8.85 -13.83 7.05
C PRO A 62 -8.92 -14.49 8.43
N ASN A 63 -10.10 -14.96 8.82
CA ASN A 63 -10.18 -15.80 10.02
C ASN A 63 -9.35 -17.05 9.75
N ASP A 64 -8.29 -17.27 10.53
CA ASP A 64 -7.59 -18.56 10.53
C ASP A 64 -8.63 -19.64 10.84
N VAL A 65 -9.00 -20.43 9.83
CA VAL A 65 -9.77 -21.64 10.04
C VAL A 65 -8.81 -22.59 10.74
N ILE A 66 -8.84 -22.60 12.07
CA ILE A 66 -8.24 -23.66 12.87
C ILE A 66 -9.02 -24.93 12.51
N THR A 67 -8.54 -25.69 11.53
CA THR A 67 -9.02 -27.06 11.31
C THR A 67 -8.48 -27.90 12.46
N SER A 68 -9.36 -28.18 13.43
CA SER A 68 -9.14 -29.21 14.46
C SER A 68 -9.16 -30.61 13.86
#